data_AF-A0A222MX11-F1
#
_entry.id   AF-A0A222MX11-F1
#
_cell.length_a   1.000
_cell.length_b   1.000
_cell.length_c   1.000
_cell.angle_alpha   90.00
_cell.angle_beta   90.00
_cell.angle_gamma   90.00
#
_symmetry.space_group_name_H-M   'P 1'
#
loop_
_entity.id
_entity.type
_entity.pdbx_description
1 polymer ?
#
loop_
_entity_poly.entity_id
_entity_poly.type
_entity_poly.pdbx_seq_one_letter_code
_entity_poly.pdbx_strand_id
1 'polypeptide(L)' 'MNFKKYFFLFKWFLIGKYHCDLSFISKKTFYIIHKIFWSIIILSVAFSSASFISIFI' A
#
# COMPACT_ATOMS: atom_id res chain seq x y z
N MET A 1 -14.47 -1.76 -11.65
CA MET A 1 -13.24 -2.07 -10.86
C MET A 1 -13.63 -2.37 -9.42
N ASN A 2 -13.44 -3.60 -8.96
CA ASN A 2 -13.90 -4.08 -7.64
C ASN A 2 -12.91 -3.68 -6.52
N PHE A 3 -12.80 -2.38 -6.22
CA PHE A 3 -11.96 -1.86 -5.13
C PHE A 3 -12.22 -2.54 -3.78
N LYS A 4 -13.47 -2.93 -3.51
CA LYS A 4 -13.85 -3.68 -2.31
C LYS A 4 -13.13 -5.03 -2.19
N LYS A 5 -12.91 -5.74 -3.31
CA LYS A 5 -12.18 -7.01 -3.31
C LYS A 5 -10.70 -6.81 -3.01
N TYR A 6 -10.07 -5.78 -3.60
CA TYR A 6 -8.67 -5.47 -3.32
C TYR A 6 -8.46 -5.03 -1.87
N PHE A 7 -9.39 -4.24 -1.31
CA PHE A 7 -9.34 -3.85 0.09
C PHE A 7 -9.53 -5.04 1.04
N PHE A 8 -10.47 -5.94 0.72
CA PHE A 8 -10.67 -7.17 1.48
C PHE A 8 -9.44 -8.07 1.43
N LEU A 9 -8.85 -8.27 0.26
CA LEU A 9 -7.60 -9.00 0.09
C LEU A 9 -6.48 -8.34 0.89
N PHE A 10 -6.32 -7.02 0.81
CA PHE A 10 -5.29 -6.30 1.55
C PHE A 10 -5.46 -6.41 3.07
N LYS A 11 -6.69 -6.32 3.57
CA LYS A 11 -7.02 -6.46 4.99
C LYS A 11 -6.82 -7.89 5.48
N TRP A 12 -7.29 -8.87 4.71
CA TRP A 12 -7.07 -10.30 4.99
C TRP A 12 -5.59 -10.67 4.94
N PHE A 13 -4.85 -10.04 4.02
CA PHE A 13 -3.41 -10.17 3.87
C PHE A 13 -2.63 -9.57 5.07
N LEU A 14 -3.04 -8.40 5.54
CA LEU A 14 -2.51 -7.78 6.77
C LEU A 14 -2.78 -8.63 8.01
N ILE A 15 -3.92 -9.31 8.10
CA ILE A 15 -4.23 -10.23 9.20
C ILE A 15 -3.35 -11.48 9.13
N GLY A 16 -3.17 -12.06 7.93
CA GLY A 16 -2.29 -13.22 7.70
C GLY A 16 -0.82 -12.98 8.07
N LYS A 17 -0.32 -11.73 7.92
CA LYS A 17 1.03 -11.31 8.34
C LYS A 17 1.30 -11.56 9.84
N TYR A 18 0.28 -11.41 10.69
CA TYR A 18 0.43 -11.53 12.15
C TYR A 18 0.04 -12.92 12.69
N HIS A 19 -0.72 -13.70 11.94
CA HIS A 19 -1.27 -14.97 12.40
C HIS A 19 -0.58 -16.22 11.85
N CYS A 20 0.05 -16.15 10.67
CA CYS A 20 0.71 -17.32 10.06
C CYS A 20 2.23 -17.28 10.27
N ASP A 21 2.80 -18.44 10.65
CA ASP A 21 4.24 -18.71 10.61
C ASP A 21 4.74 -18.83 9.16
N LEU A 22 4.61 -17.73 8.43
CA LEU A 22 5.21 -17.53 7.12
C LEU A 22 6.73 -17.49 7.25
N SER A 23 7.42 -18.11 6.29
CA SER A 23 8.89 -18.18 6.26
C SER A 23 9.49 -16.78 6.35
N PHE A 24 10.64 -16.64 7.03
CA PHE A 24 11.30 -15.35 7.26
C PHE A 24 11.52 -14.55 5.97
N ILE A 25 11.83 -15.24 4.87
CA ILE A 25 12.01 -14.67 3.52
C ILE A 25 10.71 -14.03 3.02
N SER A 26 9.59 -14.77 3.11
CA SER A 26 8.29 -14.26 2.66
C SER A 26 7.85 -13.03 3.47
N LYS A 27 8.07 -13.00 4.79
CA LYS A 27 7.81 -11.84 5.65
C LYS A 27 8.63 -10.61 5.21
N LYS A 28 9.91 -10.79 4.89
CA LYS A 28 10.80 -9.70 4.43
C LYS A 28 10.38 -9.15 3.07
N THR A 29 10.08 -10.02 2.11
CA THR A 29 9.58 -9.63 0.78
C THR A 29 8.28 -8.84 0.89
N PHE A 30 7.35 -9.27 1.74
CA PHE A 30 6.10 -8.55 1.97
C PHE A 30 6.29 -7.19 2.62
N TYR A 31 7.20 -7.08 3.58
CA TYR A 31 7.54 -5.80 4.18
C TYR A 31 8.08 -4.80 3.15
N ILE A 32 8.94 -5.26 2.25
CA ILE A 32 9.49 -4.44 1.17
C ILE A 32 8.37 -3.99 0.21
N ILE A 33 7.53 -4.91 -0.26
CA ILE A 33 6.42 -4.59 -1.18
C ILE A 33 5.44 -3.61 -0.52
N HIS A 34 5.09 -3.82 0.74
CA HIS A 34 4.19 -2.93 1.48
C HIS A 34 4.77 -1.52 1.60
N LYS A 35 6.06 -1.41 1.92
CA LYS A 35 6.75 -0.11 2.03
C LYS A 35 6.78 0.61 0.68
N ILE A 36 7.07 -0.09 -0.41
CA ILE A 36 7.06 0.47 -1.78
C ILE A 36 5.65 0.95 -2.15
N PHE A 37 4.64 0.13 -1.89
CA PHE A 37 3.25 0.46 -2.21
C PHE A 37 2.81 1.76 -1.51
N TRP A 38 3.09 1.89 -0.21
CA TRP A 38 2.79 3.12 0.52
C TRP A 38 3.60 4.32 0.05
N SER A 39 4.89 4.15 -0.27
CA SER A 39 5.70 5.22 -0.86
C SER A 39 5.11 5.72 -2.18
N ILE A 40 4.64 4.83 -3.05
CA ILE A 40 4.01 5.21 -4.32
C ILE A 40 2.74 6.01 -4.06
N ILE A 41 1.87 5.56 -3.13
CA ILE A 41 0.64 6.30 -2.77
C ILE A 41 0.99 7.71 -2.27
N ILE A 42 1.95 7.82 -1.34
CA ILE A 42 2.37 9.11 -0.78
C ILE A 42 2.89 10.03 -1.88
N LEU A 43 3.74 9.52 -2.79
CA LEU A 43 4.24 10.29 -3.93
C LEU A 43 3.10 10.74 -4.84
N SER A 44 2.18 9.85 -5.20
CA SER A 44 1.02 10.20 -6.05
C SER A 44 0.14 11.27 -5.41
N VAL A 45 -0.10 11.20 -4.10
CA VAL A 45 -0.85 12.22 -3.35
C VAL A 45 -0.08 13.54 -3.32
N ALA A 46 1.23 13.50 -3.05
CA ALA A 46 2.07 14.70 -3.01
C ALA A 46 2.07 15.42 -4.37
N PHE A 47 2.30 14.70 -5.48
CA PHE A 47 2.23 15.28 -6.82
C PHE A 47 0.84 15.82 -7.15
N SER A 48 -0.22 15.07 -6.84
CA SER A 48 -1.60 15.54 -7.08
C SER A 48 -1.91 16.81 -6.29
N SER A 49 -1.47 16.90 -5.04
CA SER A 49 -1.66 18.09 -4.21
C SER A 49 -0.86 19.29 -4.73
N ALA A 50 0.39 19.10 -5.17
CA ALA A 50 1.20 20.15 -5.76
C ALA A 50 0.57 20.68 -7.07
N SER A 51 0.09 19.78 -7.94
CA SER A 51 -0.63 20.15 -9.17
C SER A 51 -1.91 20.92 -8.85
N PHE A 52 -2.68 20.47 -7.85
CA PHE A 52 -3.89 21.19 -7.44
C PHE A 52 -3.55 22.61 -6.94
N ILE A 53 -2.55 22.75 -6.08
CA ILE A 53 -2.11 24.07 -5.59
C ILE A 53 -1.67 24.96 -6.76
N SER A 54 -0.94 24.42 -7.74
CA SER A 54 -0.49 25.18 -8.92
C SER A 54 -1.61 25.63 -9.87
N ILE A 55 -2.82 25.06 -9.75
CA ILE A 55 -4.00 25.48 -10.52
C ILE A 55 -4.76 26.60 -9.79
N PHE A 56 -4.65 26.66 -8.46
CA PHE A 56 -5.36 27.64 -7.62
C PHE A 56 -4.54 28.90 -7.29
N ILE A 57 -3.21 28.84 -7.46
CA ILE A 57 -2.27 29.99 -7.40
C ILE A 57 -1.99 30.46 -8.81
#